data_AF-A0A821IK39-F1
#
_entry.id   AF-A0A821IK39-F1
#
_cell.length_a   1.000
_cell.length_b   1.000
_cell.length_c   1.000
_cell.angle_alpha   90.00
_cell.angle_beta   90.00
_cell.angle_gamma   90.00
#
_symmetry.space_group_name_H-M   'P 1'
#
loop_
_entity.id
_entity.type
_entity.pdbx_description
1 polymer ?
#
loop_
_entity_poly.entity_id
_entity_poly.type
_entity_poly.pdbx_seq_one_letter_code
_entity_poly.pdbx_strand_id
1 'polypeptide(L)'
;MTEKVSSNERELCIKRAASEGTVTLSTRTFGRGTDFICRNRRVLANGGIHVLQTFFSEELSEEYQIMRRGARQGDPGSYKMILLDSDLEWILGADWKKEILKITGSILYAALNKARNTLYESKCAAKEVGKEQCRREHQASRNFMNVLSEGKMDIIKRFLFNQNRGANIDSGSSRTLLLMDATGSMSSLLSATKDTVCTMFQRASVVLEEKGLSKDAFSMQFAVYRNYSSSDNKILEVSSWETKASNLRAFMNTIGPEGDHFNVAIELGLCHAVKESELEDSISQVILIGNAPANTQQEVLEKRAHFGESYWKKTKFHKPTYYEVELQKLKEKNIPVHGFYL
;
A
#
# COMPACT_ATOMS: atom_id res chain seq x y z
N MET A 1 18.79 -16.91 -2.90
CA MET A 1 19.21 -15.68 -3.59
C MET A 1 18.25 -14.57 -3.23
N THR A 2 18.78 -13.48 -2.69
CA THR A 2 18.04 -12.27 -2.31
C THR A 2 18.77 -11.04 -2.85
N GLU A 3 18.12 -9.88 -2.78
CA GLU A 3 18.62 -8.60 -3.28
C GLU A 3 19.89 -8.16 -2.55
N LYS A 4 20.14 -8.72 -1.36
CA LYS A 4 21.32 -8.47 -0.51
C LYS A 4 22.58 -9.24 -0.95
N VAL A 5 22.46 -10.21 -1.85
CA VAL A 5 23.59 -11.03 -2.32
C VAL A 5 24.43 -10.23 -3.32
N SER A 6 25.75 -10.25 -3.14
CA SER A 6 26.71 -9.57 -4.02
C SER A 6 26.65 -10.10 -5.46
N SER A 7 27.08 -9.30 -6.43
CA SER A 7 27.00 -9.70 -7.86
C SER A 7 27.79 -10.97 -8.17
N ASN A 8 28.96 -11.15 -7.55
CA ASN A 8 29.83 -12.31 -7.79
C ASN A 8 29.24 -13.60 -7.21
N GLU A 9 28.74 -13.54 -5.97
CA GLU A 9 28.07 -14.67 -5.33
C GLU A 9 26.79 -15.06 -6.05
N ARG A 10 26.06 -14.06 -6.56
CA ARG A 10 24.87 -14.25 -7.37
C ARG A 10 25.17 -15.06 -8.63
N GLU A 11 26.20 -14.68 -9.38
CA GLU A 11 26.60 -15.41 -10.59
C GLU A 11 27.01 -16.86 -10.28
N LEU A 12 27.72 -17.05 -9.17
CA LEU A 12 28.11 -18.38 -8.70
C LEU A 12 26.89 -19.24 -8.34
N CYS A 13 25.89 -18.67 -7.66
CA CYS A 13 24.63 -19.34 -7.34
C CYS A 13 23.88 -19.75 -8.60
N ILE A 14 23.80 -18.86 -9.59
CA ILE A 14 23.12 -19.11 -10.87
C ILE A 14 23.77 -20.28 -11.61
N LYS A 15 25.10 -20.28 -11.70
CA LYS A 15 25.87 -21.36 -12.34
C LYS A 15 25.66 -22.71 -11.67
N ARG A 16 25.50 -22.73 -10.35
CA ARG A 16 25.29 -23.96 -9.55
C ARG A 16 23.82 -24.42 -9.53
N ALA A 17 22.87 -23.51 -9.73
CA ALA A 17 21.44 -23.78 -9.58
C ALA A 17 20.92 -24.90 -10.48
N ALA A 18 21.49 -25.06 -11.67
CA ALA A 18 21.11 -26.10 -12.64
C ALA A 18 21.98 -27.37 -12.57
N SER A 19 22.54 -27.67 -11.41
CA SER A 19 23.33 -28.89 -11.18
C SER A 19 22.50 -29.99 -10.51
N GLU A 20 22.89 -31.25 -10.75
CA GLU A 20 22.27 -32.42 -10.13
C GLU A 20 22.30 -32.31 -8.60
N GLY A 21 21.16 -32.59 -7.93
CA GLY A 21 21.03 -32.56 -6.48
C GLY A 21 20.92 -31.16 -5.86
N THR A 22 20.94 -30.09 -6.66
CA THR A 22 20.86 -28.72 -6.14
C THR A 22 19.42 -28.21 -6.07
N VAL A 23 19.04 -27.66 -4.91
CA VAL A 23 17.81 -26.88 -4.74
C VAL A 23 18.17 -25.42 -4.55
N THR A 24 17.62 -24.53 -5.38
CA THR A 24 17.88 -23.09 -5.31
C THR A 24 16.64 -22.33 -4.86
N LEU A 25 16.74 -21.66 -3.72
CA LEU A 25 15.71 -20.75 -3.22
C LEU A 25 15.99 -19.34 -3.72
N SER A 26 14.96 -18.67 -4.21
CA SER A 26 15.08 -17.37 -4.88
C SER A 26 13.89 -16.47 -4.55
N THR A 27 14.11 -15.18 -4.32
CA THR A 27 13.00 -14.22 -4.19
C THR A 27 12.33 -13.97 -5.54
N ARG A 28 11.10 -13.41 -5.50
CA ARG A 28 10.26 -13.07 -6.68
C ARG A 28 11.05 -12.29 -7.75
N THR A 29 11.85 -11.32 -7.32
CA THR A 29 12.69 -10.47 -8.18
C THR A 29 13.62 -11.27 -9.09
N PHE A 30 14.27 -12.30 -8.55
CA PHE A 30 15.25 -13.11 -9.29
C PHE A 30 14.59 -14.14 -10.21
N GLY A 31 13.35 -14.56 -9.94
CA GLY A 31 12.58 -15.42 -10.85
C GLY A 31 12.26 -14.74 -12.19
N ARG A 32 12.11 -13.41 -12.19
CA ARG A 32 11.81 -12.60 -13.37
C ARG A 32 13.06 -12.23 -14.18
N GLY A 33 14.20 -12.02 -13.52
CA GLY A 33 15.41 -11.43 -14.12
C GLY A 33 16.59 -12.36 -14.38
N THR A 34 16.54 -13.63 -13.96
CA THR A 34 17.74 -14.49 -13.89
C THR A 34 17.65 -15.72 -14.80
N ASP A 35 18.72 -15.99 -15.53
CA ASP A 35 18.80 -17.13 -16.45
C ASP A 35 19.44 -18.36 -15.79
N PHE A 36 18.74 -19.50 -15.82
CA PHE A 36 19.21 -20.77 -15.28
C PHE A 36 19.48 -21.75 -16.43
N ILE A 37 20.67 -21.66 -17.01
CA ILE A 37 21.06 -22.52 -18.12
C ILE A 37 21.48 -23.89 -17.59
N CYS A 38 20.74 -24.95 -17.97
CA CYS A 38 21.10 -26.33 -17.64
C CYS A 38 22.13 -26.90 -18.62
N ARG A 39 23.38 -27.03 -18.18
CA ARG A 39 24.44 -27.72 -18.96
C ARG A 39 24.66 -29.16 -18.53
N ASN A 40 23.97 -29.62 -17.49
CA ASN A 40 24.15 -30.96 -16.93
C ASN A 40 23.34 -31.99 -17.72
N ARG A 41 24.03 -32.92 -18.40
CA ARG A 41 23.40 -33.96 -19.23
C ARG A 41 22.48 -34.90 -18.43
N ARG A 42 22.79 -35.21 -17.17
CA ARG A 42 21.92 -36.07 -16.33
C ARG A 42 20.62 -35.37 -15.97
N VAL A 43 20.68 -34.07 -15.65
CA VAL A 43 19.48 -33.28 -15.36
C VAL A 43 18.60 -33.20 -16.62
N LEU A 44 19.17 -32.91 -17.79
CA LEU A 44 18.43 -32.91 -19.05
C LEU A 44 17.81 -34.28 -19.38
N ALA A 45 18.55 -35.38 -19.17
CA ALA A 45 18.05 -36.73 -19.37
C ALA A 45 16.89 -37.09 -18.43
N ASN A 46 16.80 -36.46 -17.26
CA ASN A 46 15.75 -36.64 -16.27
C ASN A 46 14.57 -35.65 -16.43
N GLY A 47 14.42 -35.01 -17.59
CA GLY A 47 13.32 -34.07 -17.85
C GLY A 47 13.64 -32.61 -17.50
N GLY A 48 14.89 -32.29 -17.18
CA GLY A 48 15.40 -30.93 -17.03
C GLY A 48 15.11 -30.27 -15.69
N ILE A 49 15.14 -28.94 -15.67
CA ILE A 49 14.93 -28.17 -14.44
C ILE A 49 13.45 -28.19 -14.07
N HIS A 50 13.17 -28.50 -12.81
CA HIS A 50 11.84 -28.33 -12.22
C HIS A 50 11.74 -26.97 -11.52
N VAL A 51 10.74 -26.17 -11.89
CA VAL A 51 10.47 -24.88 -11.25
C VAL A 51 9.27 -25.01 -10.33
N LEU A 52 9.49 -24.69 -9.04
CA LEU A 52 8.45 -24.55 -8.03
C LEU A 52 8.18 -23.08 -7.77
N GLN A 53 6.98 -22.62 -8.12
CA GLN A 53 6.52 -21.28 -7.76
C GLN A 53 5.66 -21.36 -6.50
N THR A 54 6.04 -20.64 -5.46
CA THR A 54 5.42 -20.72 -4.11
C THR A 54 4.53 -19.52 -3.78
N PHE A 55 4.00 -18.84 -4.79
CA PHE A 55 3.12 -17.67 -4.66
C PHE A 55 2.32 -17.49 -5.95
N PHE A 56 1.15 -16.84 -5.89
CA PHE A 56 0.40 -16.52 -7.11
C PHE A 56 0.90 -15.21 -7.73
N SER A 57 1.40 -15.27 -8.97
CA SER A 57 1.83 -14.06 -9.69
C SER A 57 0.67 -13.13 -9.97
N GLU A 58 0.85 -11.83 -9.68
CA GLU A 58 -0.16 -10.80 -9.96
C GLU A 58 -0.45 -10.63 -11.45
N GLU A 59 0.58 -10.81 -12.27
CA GLU A 59 0.48 -10.74 -13.72
C GLU A 59 0.73 -12.13 -14.32
N LEU A 60 -0.08 -12.49 -15.30
CA LEU A 60 0.14 -13.71 -16.10
C LEU A 60 1.51 -13.66 -16.83
N SER A 61 1.97 -12.47 -17.21
CA SER A 61 3.28 -12.26 -17.84
C SER A 61 4.44 -12.69 -16.93
N GLU A 62 4.35 -12.41 -15.63
CA GLU A 62 5.34 -12.77 -14.63
C GLU A 62 5.37 -14.29 -14.43
N GLU A 63 4.19 -14.91 -14.32
CA GLU A 63 4.06 -16.37 -14.20
C GLU A 63 4.73 -17.07 -15.39
N TYR A 64 4.43 -16.64 -16.61
CA TYR A 64 5.06 -17.21 -17.82
C TYR A 64 6.58 -17.03 -17.81
N GLN A 65 7.10 -15.91 -17.30
CA GLN A 65 8.53 -15.68 -17.21
C GLN A 65 9.21 -16.59 -16.18
N ILE A 66 8.53 -16.93 -15.08
CA ILE A 66 9.01 -17.88 -14.07
C ILE A 66 8.92 -19.32 -14.61
N MET A 67 7.78 -19.69 -15.20
CA MET A 67 7.54 -21.02 -15.77
C MET A 67 8.59 -21.39 -16.82
N ARG A 68 8.93 -20.43 -17.70
CA ARG A 68 9.94 -20.64 -18.76
C ARG A 68 11.37 -20.78 -18.25
N ARG A 69 11.63 -20.70 -16.94
CA ARG A 69 12.97 -20.98 -16.37
C ARG A 69 13.29 -22.46 -16.32
N GLY A 70 12.27 -23.33 -16.34
CA GLY A 70 12.48 -24.79 -16.34
C GLY A 70 12.89 -25.34 -17.70
N ALA A 71 12.40 -24.73 -18.78
CA ALA A 71 12.52 -25.20 -20.16
C ALA A 71 12.92 -24.05 -21.08
N ARG A 72 14.23 -23.82 -21.25
CA ARG A 72 14.76 -22.76 -22.13
C ARG A 72 15.27 -23.32 -23.45
N GLN A 73 15.01 -22.59 -24.54
CA GLN A 73 15.54 -22.91 -25.89
C GLN A 73 15.25 -24.34 -26.38
N GLY A 74 14.14 -24.95 -25.94
CA GLY A 74 13.76 -26.32 -26.30
C GLY A 74 14.25 -27.39 -25.33
N ASP A 75 14.99 -27.02 -24.27
CA ASP A 75 15.33 -27.95 -23.20
C ASP A 75 14.06 -28.46 -22.51
N PRO A 76 14.01 -29.75 -22.12
CA PRO A 76 12.92 -30.25 -21.29
C PRO A 76 12.93 -29.54 -19.94
N GLY A 77 11.75 -29.43 -19.35
CA GLY A 77 11.58 -28.83 -18.04
C GLY A 77 10.16 -29.05 -17.54
N SER A 78 9.97 -28.83 -16.25
CA SER A 78 8.65 -28.98 -15.63
C SER A 78 8.37 -27.83 -14.66
N TYR A 79 7.09 -27.58 -14.43
CA TYR A 79 6.63 -26.46 -13.62
C TYR A 79 5.51 -26.93 -12.71
N LYS A 80 5.53 -26.49 -11.45
CA LYS A 80 4.42 -26.65 -10.53
C LYS A 80 4.30 -25.41 -9.67
N MET A 81 3.06 -25.06 -9.36
CA MET A 81 2.72 -23.98 -8.45
C MET A 81 2.19 -24.57 -7.14
N ILE A 82 2.64 -24.00 -6.02
CA ILE A 82 2.20 -24.31 -4.67
C ILE A 82 1.73 -22.99 -4.06
N LEU A 83 0.47 -22.93 -3.66
CA LEU A 83 -0.14 -21.72 -3.11
C LEU A 83 -0.43 -21.90 -1.63
N LEU A 84 -0.32 -20.80 -0.90
CA LEU A 84 -0.80 -20.71 0.47
C LEU A 84 -2.27 -20.27 0.49
N ASP A 85 -2.94 -20.53 1.60
CA ASP A 85 -4.29 -20.04 1.88
C ASP A 85 -4.41 -18.51 1.66
N SER A 86 -3.37 -17.76 2.03
CA SER A 86 -3.31 -16.30 1.84
C SER A 86 -3.29 -15.87 0.36
N ASP A 87 -2.70 -16.68 -0.53
CA ASP A 87 -2.75 -16.40 -1.97
C ASP A 87 -4.19 -16.55 -2.50
N LEU A 88 -4.93 -17.54 -1.99
CA LEU A 88 -6.31 -17.78 -2.39
C LEU A 88 -7.25 -16.71 -1.83
N GLU A 89 -7.06 -16.32 -0.58
CA GLU A 89 -7.77 -15.20 0.04
C GLU A 89 -7.58 -13.90 -0.73
N TRP A 90 -6.36 -13.62 -1.17
CA TRP A 90 -6.07 -12.43 -1.97
C TRP A 90 -6.82 -12.40 -3.32
N ILE A 91 -7.02 -13.55 -3.97
CA ILE A 91 -7.63 -13.63 -5.31
C ILE A 91 -9.16 -13.76 -5.23
N LEU A 92 -9.66 -14.57 -4.29
CA LEU A 92 -11.07 -14.95 -4.18
C LEU A 92 -11.80 -14.18 -3.08
N GLY A 93 -11.09 -13.43 -2.23
CA GLY A 93 -11.63 -12.67 -1.11
C GLY A 93 -11.79 -13.48 0.18
N ALA A 94 -12.39 -12.86 1.21
CA ALA A 94 -12.52 -13.43 2.55
C ALA A 94 -13.25 -14.79 2.60
N ASP A 95 -14.17 -15.03 1.66
CA ASP A 95 -14.92 -16.30 1.53
C ASP A 95 -14.20 -17.35 0.65
N TRP A 96 -12.90 -17.21 0.38
CA TRP A 96 -12.15 -18.07 -0.55
C TRP A 96 -12.31 -19.58 -0.26
N LYS A 97 -12.44 -19.98 1.03
CA LYS A 97 -12.64 -21.38 1.42
C LYS A 97 -13.94 -21.96 0.88
N LYS A 98 -15.00 -21.17 0.75
CA LYS A 98 -16.26 -21.60 0.15
C LYS A 98 -16.17 -21.57 -1.37
N GLU A 99 -15.51 -20.55 -1.92
CA GLU A 99 -15.38 -20.40 -3.38
C GLU A 99 -14.51 -21.50 -3.98
N ILE A 100 -13.39 -21.85 -3.35
CA ILE A 100 -12.47 -22.88 -3.86
C ILE A 100 -13.11 -24.26 -3.92
N LEU A 101 -14.04 -24.58 -2.99
CA LEU A 101 -14.77 -25.85 -2.97
C LEU A 101 -15.75 -26.00 -4.14
N LYS A 102 -16.20 -24.88 -4.73
CA LYS A 102 -17.08 -24.88 -5.91
C LYS A 102 -16.30 -25.13 -7.21
N ILE A 103 -14.97 -24.98 -7.17
CA ILE A 103 -14.10 -25.05 -8.33
C ILE A 103 -13.51 -26.47 -8.42
N THR A 104 -13.83 -27.21 -9.48
CA THR A 104 -13.32 -28.57 -9.68
C THR A 104 -11.88 -28.55 -10.22
N GLY A 105 -11.12 -29.63 -9.99
CA GLY A 105 -9.68 -29.68 -10.28
C GLY A 105 -9.26 -29.37 -11.72
N SER A 106 -10.10 -29.69 -12.72
CA SER A 106 -9.81 -29.41 -14.14
C SER A 106 -10.00 -27.95 -14.54
N ILE A 107 -10.84 -27.19 -13.81
CA ILE A 107 -11.10 -25.77 -14.08
C ILE A 107 -10.39 -24.85 -13.08
N LEU A 108 -9.71 -25.42 -12.07
CA LEU A 108 -9.09 -24.69 -10.97
C LEU A 108 -8.20 -23.55 -11.42
N TYR A 109 -7.20 -23.85 -12.24
CA TYR A 109 -6.27 -22.83 -12.72
C TYR A 109 -6.98 -21.76 -13.58
N ALA A 110 -7.91 -22.18 -14.46
CA ALA A 110 -8.64 -21.25 -15.32
C ALA A 110 -9.50 -20.26 -14.50
N ALA A 111 -10.15 -20.74 -13.44
CA ALA A 111 -10.94 -19.90 -12.54
C ALA A 111 -10.06 -18.91 -11.76
N LEU A 112 -8.94 -19.38 -11.18
CA LEU A 112 -7.99 -18.51 -10.48
C LEU A 112 -7.37 -17.46 -11.42
N ASN A 113 -7.01 -17.85 -12.64
CA ASN A 113 -6.48 -16.94 -13.64
C ASN A 113 -7.51 -15.88 -14.06
N LYS A 114 -8.78 -16.26 -14.23
CA LYS A 114 -9.87 -15.31 -14.51
C LYS A 114 -10.03 -14.30 -13.38
N ALA A 115 -10.08 -14.76 -12.13
CA ALA A 115 -10.19 -13.90 -10.96
C ALA A 115 -9.00 -12.92 -10.86
N ARG A 116 -7.77 -13.40 -11.10
CA ARG A 116 -6.59 -12.54 -11.20
C ARG A 116 -6.72 -11.47 -12.27
N ASN A 117 -7.14 -11.83 -13.49
CA ASN A 117 -7.26 -10.86 -14.57
C ASN A 117 -8.29 -9.78 -14.24
N THR A 118 -9.43 -10.15 -13.64
CA THR A 118 -10.43 -9.19 -13.17
C THR A 118 -9.88 -8.26 -12.10
N LEU A 119 -9.12 -8.78 -11.13
CA LEU A 119 -8.47 -7.97 -10.10
C LEU A 119 -7.42 -7.02 -10.70
N TYR A 120 -6.62 -7.51 -11.64
CA TYR A 120 -5.60 -6.73 -12.33
C TYR A 120 -6.23 -5.60 -13.18
N GLU A 121 -7.28 -5.90 -13.93
CA GLU A 121 -8.06 -4.91 -14.71
C GLU A 121 -8.63 -3.82 -13.80
N SER A 122 -9.19 -4.19 -12.64
CA SER A 122 -9.68 -3.23 -11.65
C SER A 122 -8.56 -2.32 -11.12
N LYS A 123 -7.40 -2.90 -10.77
CA LYS A 123 -6.20 -2.12 -10.38
C LYS A 123 -5.73 -1.18 -11.50
N CYS A 124 -5.74 -1.62 -12.75
CA CYS A 124 -5.39 -0.79 -13.91
C CYS A 124 -6.37 0.37 -14.11
N ALA A 125 -7.68 0.11 -14.00
CA ALA A 125 -8.71 1.14 -14.12
C ALA A 125 -8.56 2.21 -13.03
N ALA A 126 -8.26 1.83 -11.79
CA ALA A 126 -7.99 2.76 -10.69
C ALA A 126 -6.77 3.65 -10.98
N LYS A 127 -5.71 3.09 -11.58
CA LYS A 127 -4.51 3.84 -11.99
C LYS A 127 -4.79 4.85 -13.10
N GLU A 128 -5.73 4.58 -14.00
CA GLU A 128 -6.04 5.48 -15.12
C GLU A 128 -6.61 6.82 -14.62
N VAL A 129 -7.40 6.83 -13.54
CA VAL A 129 -7.89 8.06 -12.89
C VAL A 129 -6.71 8.91 -12.40
N GLY A 130 -5.77 8.29 -11.69
CA GLY A 130 -4.57 8.97 -11.19
C GLY A 130 -3.65 9.46 -12.31
N LYS A 131 -3.58 8.75 -13.44
CA LYS A 131 -2.83 9.14 -14.64
C LYS A 131 -3.45 10.33 -15.35
N GLU A 132 -4.78 10.35 -15.50
CA GLU A 132 -5.49 11.47 -16.11
C GLU A 132 -5.38 12.74 -15.28
N GLN A 133 -5.43 12.62 -13.94
CA GLN A 133 -5.14 13.74 -13.05
C GLN A 133 -3.70 14.25 -13.22
N CYS A 134 -2.71 13.36 -13.22
CA CYS A 134 -1.31 13.72 -13.45
C CYS A 134 -1.10 14.40 -14.81
N ARG A 135 -1.82 13.95 -15.85
CA ARG A 135 -1.79 14.55 -17.20
C ARG A 135 -2.32 15.98 -17.18
N ARG A 136 -3.44 16.23 -16.50
CA ARG A 136 -4.02 17.58 -16.34
C ARG A 136 -3.07 18.52 -15.60
N GLU A 137 -2.49 18.06 -14.49
CA GLU A 137 -1.52 18.82 -13.70
C GLU A 137 -0.25 19.14 -14.52
N HIS A 138 0.27 18.14 -15.24
CA HIS A 138 1.42 18.35 -16.14
C HIS A 138 1.13 19.38 -17.24
N GLN A 139 -0.05 19.32 -17.86
CA GLN A 139 -0.45 20.31 -18.86
C GLN A 139 -0.59 21.71 -18.26
N ALA A 140 -1.16 21.81 -17.06
CA ALA A 140 -1.28 23.08 -16.34
C ALA A 140 0.09 23.67 -16.00
N SER A 141 1.04 22.84 -15.53
CA SER A 141 2.42 23.26 -15.27
C SER A 141 3.14 23.69 -16.55
N ARG A 142 2.98 22.97 -17.66
CA ARG A 142 3.55 23.40 -18.95
C ARG A 142 2.99 24.73 -19.42
N ASN A 143 1.67 24.92 -19.32
CA ASN A 143 1.04 26.19 -19.65
C ASN A 143 1.56 27.32 -18.74
N PHE A 144 1.73 27.05 -17.44
CA PHE A 144 2.31 28.00 -16.50
C PHE A 144 3.74 28.41 -16.89
N MET A 145 4.60 27.45 -17.26
CA MET A 145 5.96 27.74 -17.72
C MET A 145 5.98 28.63 -18.98
N ASN A 146 5.06 28.40 -19.92
CA ASN A 146 4.92 29.25 -21.10
C ASN A 146 4.48 30.67 -20.71
N VAL A 147 3.45 30.81 -19.89
CA VAL A 147 2.96 32.11 -19.39
C VAL A 147 4.03 32.86 -18.60
N LEU A 148 4.86 32.13 -17.83
CA LEU A 148 6.01 32.67 -17.11
C LEU A 148 7.05 33.26 -18.08
N SER A 149 7.36 32.53 -19.16
CA SER A 149 8.29 33.00 -20.19
C SER A 149 7.76 34.21 -20.98
N GLU A 150 6.43 34.33 -21.10
CA GLU A 150 5.75 35.45 -21.76
C GLU A 150 5.54 36.67 -20.85
N GLY A 151 5.90 36.60 -19.56
CA GLY A 151 5.81 37.73 -18.61
C GLY A 151 4.39 38.15 -18.22
N LYS A 152 3.38 37.28 -18.40
CA LYS A 152 1.96 37.60 -18.11
C LYS A 152 1.62 37.50 -16.62
N MET A 153 1.99 38.54 -15.87
CA MET A 153 1.92 38.57 -14.39
C MET A 153 0.54 38.29 -13.77
N ASP A 154 -0.55 38.72 -14.39
CA ASP A 154 -1.90 38.51 -13.83
C ASP A 154 -2.29 37.03 -13.82
N ILE A 155 -1.96 36.31 -14.89
CA ILE A 155 -2.23 34.88 -15.02
C ILE A 155 -1.35 34.09 -14.04
N ILE A 156 -0.08 34.49 -13.88
CA ILE A 156 0.86 33.89 -12.92
C ILE A 156 0.32 34.04 -11.49
N LYS A 157 -0.05 35.26 -11.09
CA LYS A 157 -0.61 35.52 -9.75
C LYS A 157 -1.88 34.70 -9.51
N ARG A 158 -2.79 34.64 -10.48
CA ARG A 158 -4.03 33.87 -10.35
C ARG A 158 -3.77 32.37 -10.26
N PHE A 159 -2.82 31.84 -11.05
CA PHE A 159 -2.42 30.44 -10.97
C PHE A 159 -1.83 30.10 -9.60
N LEU A 160 -0.86 30.89 -9.11
CA LEU A 160 -0.23 30.68 -7.81
C LEU A 160 -1.24 30.82 -6.67
N PHE A 161 -2.14 31.80 -6.74
CA PHE A 161 -3.22 31.94 -5.78
C PHE A 161 -4.07 30.67 -5.72
N ASN A 162 -4.53 30.16 -6.86
CA ASN A 162 -5.32 28.92 -6.90
C ASN A 162 -4.52 27.68 -6.44
N GLN A 163 -3.21 27.64 -6.69
CA GLN A 163 -2.37 26.53 -6.24
C GLN A 163 -2.13 26.55 -4.74
N ASN A 164 -1.98 27.74 -4.15
CA ASN A 164 -1.71 27.93 -2.73
C ASN A 164 -2.99 28.12 -1.89
N ARG A 165 -4.17 28.19 -2.52
CA ARG A 165 -5.44 28.30 -1.79
C ARG A 165 -5.66 27.03 -0.97
N GLY A 166 -5.72 27.19 0.35
CA GLY A 166 -6.12 26.13 1.29
C GLY A 166 -7.61 25.85 1.24
N ALA A 167 -8.10 25.03 2.18
CA ALA A 167 -9.53 24.79 2.33
C ALA A 167 -10.29 26.08 2.64
N ASN A 168 -11.43 26.31 1.97
CA ASN A 168 -12.42 27.24 2.49
C ASN A 168 -13.12 26.53 3.65
N ILE A 169 -12.71 26.86 4.88
CA ILE A 169 -13.31 26.31 6.10
C ILE A 169 -14.60 27.09 6.37
N ASP A 170 -15.64 26.79 5.59
CA ASP A 170 -16.99 27.18 5.93
C ASP A 170 -17.58 26.18 6.92
N SER A 171 -18.60 26.58 7.68
CA SER A 171 -19.33 25.77 8.68
C SER A 171 -20.05 24.52 8.12
N GLY A 172 -19.89 24.22 6.82
CA GLY A 172 -20.32 22.99 6.16
C GLY A 172 -19.16 22.12 5.64
N SER A 173 -17.93 22.43 6.00
CA SER A 173 -16.74 21.70 5.53
C SER A 173 -16.51 20.39 6.30
N SER A 174 -16.28 19.30 5.57
CA SER A 174 -16.04 17.97 6.16
C SER A 174 -14.53 17.72 6.27
N ARG A 175 -14.05 17.55 7.50
CA ARG A 175 -12.64 17.23 7.83
C ARG A 175 -12.49 15.76 8.21
N THR A 176 -12.03 14.96 7.26
CA THR A 176 -11.87 13.51 7.45
C THR A 176 -10.44 13.15 7.79
N LEU A 177 -10.22 12.55 8.96
CA LEU A 177 -8.91 11.99 9.32
C LEU A 177 -8.86 10.52 8.92
N LEU A 178 -7.89 10.14 8.08
CA LEU A 178 -7.69 8.78 7.62
C LEU A 178 -6.50 8.16 8.36
N LEU A 179 -6.80 7.26 9.30
CA LEU A 179 -5.81 6.43 9.99
C LEU A 179 -5.51 5.22 9.10
N MET A 180 -4.24 5.03 8.74
CA MET A 180 -3.86 3.93 7.86
C MET A 180 -2.66 3.15 8.42
N ASP A 181 -2.80 1.84 8.47
CA ASP A 181 -1.71 0.93 8.77
C ASP A 181 -0.66 0.91 7.63
N ALA A 182 0.62 1.02 7.98
CA ALA A 182 1.75 0.87 7.07
C ALA A 182 2.76 -0.21 7.51
N THR A 183 2.30 -1.26 8.17
CA THR A 183 3.09 -2.48 8.42
C THR A 183 3.46 -3.21 7.13
N GLY A 184 4.41 -4.15 7.23
CA GLY A 184 4.88 -4.96 6.10
C GLY A 184 3.76 -5.59 5.25
N SER A 185 2.71 -6.08 5.91
CA SER A 185 1.55 -6.71 5.27
C SER A 185 0.69 -5.74 4.45
N MET A 186 0.74 -4.44 4.75
CA MET A 186 -0.07 -3.43 4.07
C MET A 186 0.53 -2.94 2.75
N SER A 187 1.65 -3.51 2.28
CA SER A 187 2.37 -3.02 1.09
C SER A 187 1.49 -2.86 -0.17
N SER A 188 0.63 -3.84 -0.45
CA SER A 188 -0.30 -3.81 -1.58
C SER A 188 -1.43 -2.79 -1.37
N LEU A 189 -1.95 -2.70 -0.14
CA LEU A 189 -3.02 -1.77 0.25
C LEU A 189 -2.54 -0.32 0.25
N LEU A 190 -1.31 -0.03 0.68
CA LEU A 190 -0.68 1.28 0.58
C LEU A 190 -0.62 1.75 -0.89
N SER A 191 -0.32 0.86 -1.82
CA SER A 191 -0.37 1.19 -3.25
C SER A 191 -1.79 1.46 -3.73
N ALA A 192 -2.77 0.66 -3.30
CA ALA A 192 -4.18 0.85 -3.68
C ALA A 192 -4.75 2.18 -3.14
N THR A 193 -4.39 2.57 -1.93
CA THR A 193 -4.82 3.85 -1.34
C THR A 193 -4.34 5.04 -2.15
N LYS A 194 -3.10 5.02 -2.67
CA LYS A 194 -2.55 6.11 -3.52
C LYS A 194 -3.45 6.42 -4.72
N ASP A 195 -3.98 5.39 -5.35
CA ASP A 195 -4.85 5.54 -6.53
C ASP A 195 -6.31 5.85 -6.11
N THR A 196 -6.76 5.28 -4.99
CA THR A 196 -8.11 5.48 -4.46
C THR A 196 -8.36 6.90 -3.97
N VAL A 197 -7.37 7.56 -3.36
CA VAL A 197 -7.49 8.96 -2.88
C VAL A 197 -7.86 9.90 -4.02
N CYS A 198 -7.24 9.77 -5.19
CA CYS A 198 -7.60 10.57 -6.37
C CYS A 198 -9.06 10.38 -6.77
N THR A 199 -9.51 9.13 -6.80
CA THR A 199 -10.90 8.79 -7.15
C THR A 199 -11.88 9.31 -6.10
N MET A 200 -11.53 9.22 -4.81
CA MET A 200 -12.35 9.70 -3.71
C MET A 200 -12.57 11.21 -3.80
N PHE A 201 -11.49 12.00 -3.95
CA PHE A 201 -11.61 13.45 -4.09
C PHE A 201 -12.42 13.84 -5.31
N GLN A 202 -12.22 13.17 -6.45
CA GLN A 202 -13.02 13.43 -7.66
C GLN A 202 -14.51 13.18 -7.41
N ARG A 203 -14.87 12.05 -6.77
CA ARG A 203 -16.26 11.73 -6.45
C ARG A 203 -16.85 12.70 -5.42
N ALA A 204 -16.07 13.06 -4.40
CA ALA A 204 -16.47 14.04 -3.39
C ALA A 204 -16.77 15.40 -4.03
N SER A 205 -15.90 15.88 -4.93
CA SER A 205 -16.14 17.13 -5.66
C SER A 205 -17.44 17.11 -6.47
N VAL A 206 -17.75 16.01 -7.17
CA VAL A 206 -19.01 15.87 -7.92
C VAL A 206 -20.21 15.96 -6.99
N VAL A 207 -20.19 15.24 -5.86
CA VAL A 207 -21.28 15.27 -4.87
C VAL A 207 -21.44 16.65 -4.24
N LEU A 208 -20.34 17.35 -3.97
CA LEU A 208 -20.37 18.72 -3.45
C LEU A 208 -20.98 19.69 -4.47
N GLU A 209 -20.62 19.57 -5.75
CA GLU A 209 -21.19 20.37 -6.84
C GLU A 209 -22.70 20.13 -7.00
N GLU A 210 -23.15 18.88 -6.95
CA GLU A 210 -24.58 18.53 -7.00
C GLU A 210 -25.37 19.13 -5.83
N LYS A 211 -24.73 19.34 -4.69
CA LYS A 211 -25.32 19.97 -3.50
C LYS A 211 -25.12 21.49 -3.45
N GLY A 212 -24.51 22.10 -4.47
CA GLY A 212 -24.24 23.54 -4.51
C GLY A 212 -23.16 24.02 -3.53
N LEU A 213 -22.33 23.10 -3.02
CA LEU A 213 -21.21 23.39 -2.13
C LEU A 213 -19.91 23.61 -2.92
N SER A 214 -18.95 24.32 -2.30
CA SER A 214 -17.61 24.49 -2.88
C SER A 214 -16.90 23.14 -3.00
N LYS A 215 -16.13 22.94 -4.09
CA LYS A 215 -15.27 21.74 -4.26
C LYS A 215 -14.21 21.61 -3.16
N ASP A 216 -13.86 22.72 -2.52
CA ASP A 216 -12.88 22.80 -1.43
C ASP A 216 -13.51 22.63 -0.03
N ALA A 217 -14.82 22.34 0.06
CA ALA A 217 -15.51 22.10 1.33
C ALA A 217 -15.20 20.71 1.93
N PHE A 218 -14.31 19.94 1.31
CA PHE A 218 -13.85 18.66 1.82
C PHE A 218 -12.33 18.69 1.98
N SER A 219 -11.86 18.37 3.18
CA SER A 219 -10.44 18.21 3.47
C SER A 219 -10.16 16.88 4.13
N MET A 220 -8.97 16.37 3.88
CA MET A 220 -8.50 15.10 4.44
C MET A 220 -7.07 15.23 4.93
N GLN A 221 -6.76 14.48 5.98
CA GLN A 221 -5.41 14.25 6.47
C GLN A 221 -5.16 12.74 6.57
N PHE A 222 -3.95 12.31 6.22
CA PHE A 222 -3.47 10.96 6.52
C PHE A 222 -2.71 10.96 7.84
N ALA A 223 -2.99 9.99 8.69
CA ALA A 223 -2.15 9.62 9.82
C ALA A 223 -1.80 8.14 9.70
N VAL A 224 -0.56 7.89 9.27
CA VAL A 224 -0.05 6.57 8.96
C VAL A 224 0.68 6.03 10.17
N TYR A 225 0.14 4.98 10.78
CA TYR A 225 0.70 4.34 11.98
C TYR A 225 1.39 3.02 11.64
N ARG A 226 2.35 2.64 12.48
CA ARG A 226 3.06 1.35 12.42
C ARG A 226 3.03 0.70 13.80
N ASN A 227 4.18 0.25 14.29
CA ASN A 227 4.30 -0.37 15.60
C ASN A 227 5.49 0.19 16.39
N TYR A 228 5.57 -0.16 17.68
CA TYR A 228 6.65 0.26 18.57
C TYR A 228 8.04 -0.28 18.21
N SER A 229 8.13 -1.16 17.20
CA SER A 229 9.40 -1.55 16.55
C SER A 229 9.98 -0.42 15.68
N SER A 230 9.17 0.55 15.26
CA SER A 230 9.60 1.69 14.46
C SER A 230 10.07 2.86 15.33
N SER A 231 11.03 3.63 14.80
CA SER A 231 11.49 4.87 15.44
C SER A 231 10.35 5.90 15.60
N ASP A 232 10.52 6.88 16.48
CA ASP A 232 9.56 7.94 16.76
C ASP A 232 9.13 8.77 15.54
N ASN A 233 10.01 8.93 14.55
CA ASN A 233 9.68 9.59 13.28
C ASN A 233 8.85 8.72 12.33
N LYS A 234 8.85 7.39 12.53
CA LYS A 234 8.20 6.41 11.65
C LYS A 234 6.98 5.73 12.29
N ILE A 235 6.88 5.69 13.61
CA ILE A 235 5.75 5.05 14.28
C ILE A 235 4.42 5.73 13.96
N LEU A 236 4.43 7.04 13.70
CA LEU A 236 3.29 7.81 13.21
C LEU A 236 3.75 8.97 12.32
N GLU A 237 3.47 8.86 11.03
CA GLU A 237 3.70 9.90 10.00
C GLU A 237 2.36 10.54 9.64
N VAL A 238 2.29 11.87 9.67
CA VAL A 238 1.03 12.61 9.47
C VAL A 238 1.22 13.61 8.32
N SER A 239 0.25 13.68 7.41
CA SER A 239 0.24 14.67 6.33
C SER A 239 -0.28 16.03 6.82
N SER A 240 -0.09 17.08 6.03
CA SER A 240 -0.90 18.29 6.20
C SER A 240 -2.38 18.00 5.91
N TRP A 241 -3.27 18.87 6.37
CA TRP A 241 -4.65 18.91 5.91
C TRP A 241 -4.69 19.40 4.47
N GLU A 242 -5.33 18.63 3.59
CA GLU A 242 -5.33 18.90 2.14
C GLU A 242 -6.73 18.83 1.56
N THR A 243 -7.00 19.73 0.61
CA THR A 243 -8.19 19.70 -0.26
C THR A 243 -7.90 19.16 -1.66
N LYS A 244 -6.63 18.81 -1.92
CA LYS A 244 -6.16 18.34 -3.22
C LYS A 244 -5.57 16.94 -3.07
N ALA A 245 -6.09 16.01 -3.87
CA ALA A 245 -5.63 14.64 -3.88
C ALA A 245 -4.14 14.49 -4.24
N SER A 246 -3.58 15.38 -5.07
CA SER A 246 -2.18 15.29 -5.49
C SER A 246 -1.20 15.50 -4.34
N ASN A 247 -1.51 16.39 -3.39
CA ASN A 247 -0.68 16.61 -2.21
C ASN A 247 -0.68 15.39 -1.28
N LEU A 248 -1.86 14.80 -1.04
CA LEU A 248 -1.97 13.56 -0.26
C LEU A 248 -1.31 12.38 -0.98
N ARG A 249 -1.42 12.30 -2.31
CA ARG A 249 -0.73 11.28 -3.11
C ARG A 249 0.78 11.45 -3.02
N ALA A 250 1.29 12.68 -3.06
CA ALA A 250 2.71 12.97 -2.90
C ALA A 250 3.20 12.55 -1.50
N PHE A 251 2.45 12.83 -0.44
CA PHE A 251 2.71 12.31 0.90
C PHE A 251 2.72 10.76 0.90
N MET A 252 1.68 10.11 0.39
CA MET A 252 1.62 8.65 0.35
C MET A 252 2.75 8.03 -0.48
N ASN A 253 3.34 8.74 -1.45
CA ASN A 253 4.52 8.28 -2.19
C ASN A 253 5.78 8.21 -1.33
N THR A 254 5.89 8.99 -0.24
CA THR A 254 7.01 8.92 0.70
C THR A 254 6.82 7.80 1.74
N ILE A 255 5.59 7.30 1.88
CA ILE A 255 5.24 6.22 2.80
C ILE A 255 5.59 4.86 2.20
N GLY A 256 6.42 4.12 2.93
CA GLY A 256 6.75 2.71 2.65
C GLY A 256 6.30 1.79 3.79
N PRO A 257 6.05 0.50 3.48
CA PRO A 257 5.71 -0.49 4.50
C PRO A 257 6.91 -0.78 5.40
N GLU A 258 6.71 -0.77 6.72
CA GLU A 258 7.75 -1.04 7.72
C GLU A 258 7.11 -1.59 9.00
N GLY A 259 7.77 -2.53 9.67
CA GLY A 259 7.32 -3.08 10.95
C GLY A 259 7.03 -4.57 10.90
N ASP A 260 6.75 -5.11 12.08
CA ASP A 260 6.44 -6.51 12.34
C ASP A 260 4.96 -6.85 12.08
N HIS A 261 4.67 -8.15 11.95
CA HIS A 261 3.35 -8.67 11.61
C HIS A 261 2.60 -9.09 12.89
N PHE A 262 2.09 -8.12 13.66
CA PHE A 262 1.30 -8.36 14.88
C PHE A 262 0.32 -7.20 15.12
N ASN A 263 -0.29 -7.16 16.30
CA ASN A 263 -1.06 -6.00 16.75
C ASN A 263 -0.24 -4.71 16.58
N VAL A 264 -0.92 -3.67 16.14
CA VAL A 264 -0.36 -2.41 15.62
C VAL A 264 -0.75 -1.23 16.51
N ALA A 265 0.03 -0.14 16.40
CA ALA A 265 -0.11 1.03 17.27
C ALA A 265 -1.25 1.98 16.82
N ILE A 266 -2.46 1.43 16.65
CA ILE A 266 -3.68 2.17 16.29
C ILE A 266 -3.97 3.27 17.32
N GLU A 267 -3.67 3.01 18.58
CA GLU A 267 -3.81 3.94 19.70
C GLU A 267 -3.09 5.27 19.45
N LEU A 268 -1.97 5.27 18.72
CA LEU A 268 -1.25 6.51 18.39
C LEU A 268 -1.96 7.33 17.31
N GLY A 269 -2.57 6.66 16.33
CA GLY A 269 -3.43 7.31 15.33
C GLY A 269 -4.68 7.90 15.97
N LEU A 270 -5.32 7.16 16.89
CA LEU A 270 -6.48 7.65 17.64
C LEU A 270 -6.11 8.79 18.60
N CYS A 271 -4.95 8.74 19.25
CA CYS A 271 -4.45 9.85 20.07
C CYS A 271 -4.25 11.12 19.24
N HIS A 272 -3.74 10.99 18.01
CA HIS A 272 -3.68 12.11 17.06
C HIS A 272 -5.08 12.63 16.70
N ALA A 273 -6.04 11.73 16.44
CA ALA A 273 -7.43 12.11 16.18
C ALA A 273 -8.06 12.90 17.34
N VAL A 274 -7.81 12.48 18.57
CA VAL A 274 -8.27 13.20 19.78
C VAL A 274 -7.66 14.60 19.83
N LYS A 275 -6.35 14.75 19.55
CA LYS A 275 -5.71 16.08 19.51
C LYS A 275 -6.32 16.97 18.44
N GLU A 276 -6.54 16.47 17.22
CA GLU A 276 -7.16 17.25 16.15
C GLU A 276 -8.62 17.61 16.47
N SER A 277 -9.32 16.80 17.27
CA SER A 277 -10.67 17.13 17.75
C SER A 277 -10.73 18.21 18.83
N GLU A 278 -9.60 18.57 19.45
CA GLU A 278 -9.50 19.61 20.49
C GLU A 278 -9.22 20.99 19.90
N LEU A 279 -8.87 21.06 18.62
CA LEU A 279 -8.66 22.32 17.91
C LEU A 279 -10.02 23.00 17.64
N GLU A 280 -10.01 24.32 17.47
CA GLU A 280 -11.19 25.11 17.04
C GLU A 280 -11.84 24.52 15.77
N ASP A 281 -10.97 23.93 14.96
CA ASP A 281 -11.14 23.43 13.63
C ASP A 281 -11.29 21.90 13.63
N SER A 282 -12.23 21.40 14.45
CA SER A 282 -12.37 19.97 14.79
C SER A 282 -12.63 19.08 13.56
N ILE A 283 -12.14 17.84 13.65
CA ILE A 283 -12.46 16.79 12.69
C ILE A 283 -13.94 16.38 12.75
N SER A 284 -14.50 15.99 11.60
CA SER A 284 -15.89 15.55 11.50
C SER A 284 -16.03 14.03 11.61
N GLN A 285 -15.01 13.27 11.21
CA GLN A 285 -15.01 11.81 11.23
C GLN A 285 -13.59 11.24 11.13
N VAL A 286 -13.44 10.00 11.57
CA VAL A 286 -12.23 9.20 11.42
C VAL A 286 -12.53 7.98 10.56
N ILE A 287 -11.69 7.69 9.59
CA ILE A 287 -11.69 6.42 8.86
C ILE A 287 -10.43 5.66 9.29
N LEU A 288 -10.59 4.44 9.78
CA LEU A 288 -9.50 3.57 10.21
C LEU A 288 -9.39 2.40 9.25
N ILE A 289 -8.26 2.28 8.56
CA ILE A 289 -7.95 1.18 7.65
C ILE A 289 -6.74 0.42 8.19
N GLY A 290 -6.88 -0.89 8.37
CA GLY A 290 -5.80 -1.76 8.81
C GLY A 290 -6.15 -3.23 8.61
N ASN A 291 -5.14 -4.10 8.72
CA ASN A 291 -5.31 -5.55 8.61
C ASN A 291 -4.88 -6.29 9.89
N ALA A 292 -4.68 -5.55 10.98
CA ALA A 292 -4.28 -6.07 12.28
C ALA A 292 -5.03 -5.37 13.44
N PRO A 293 -5.19 -6.03 14.60
CA PRO A 293 -5.82 -5.43 15.77
C PRO A 293 -4.95 -4.36 16.43
N ALA A 294 -5.55 -3.55 17.30
CA ALA A 294 -4.81 -2.63 18.16
C ALA A 294 -4.00 -3.39 19.22
N ASN A 295 -2.91 -2.79 19.70
CA ASN A 295 -2.17 -3.31 20.84
C ASN A 295 -3.04 -3.33 22.11
N THR A 296 -2.96 -4.42 22.86
CA THR A 296 -3.46 -4.45 24.25
C THR A 296 -2.60 -3.57 25.15
N GLN A 297 -3.12 -3.18 26.32
CA GLN A 297 -2.37 -2.34 27.25
C GLN A 297 -1.03 -2.95 27.67
N GLN A 298 -0.99 -4.27 27.86
CA GLN A 298 0.24 -4.99 28.18
C GLN A 298 1.22 -4.98 27.00
N GLU A 299 0.75 -5.23 25.77
CA GLU A 299 1.61 -5.18 24.58
C GLU A 299 2.19 -3.79 24.32
N VAL A 300 1.44 -2.71 24.61
CA VAL A 300 1.99 -1.35 24.51
C VAL A 300 3.23 -1.22 25.40
N LEU A 301 3.15 -1.67 26.65
CA LEU A 301 4.28 -1.59 27.60
C LEU A 301 5.44 -2.50 27.18
N GLU A 302 5.14 -3.73 26.77
CA GLU A 302 6.15 -4.71 26.36
C GLU A 302 6.88 -4.29 25.08
N LYS A 303 6.14 -3.88 24.04
CA LYS A 303 6.74 -3.48 22.75
C LYS A 303 7.51 -2.17 22.86
N ARG A 304 7.08 -1.24 23.72
CA ARG A 304 7.85 -0.02 24.04
C ARG A 304 9.20 -0.33 24.68
N ALA A 305 9.33 -1.44 25.41
CA ALA A 305 10.59 -1.83 26.05
C ALA A 305 11.72 -2.07 25.03
N HIS A 306 11.41 -2.33 23.76
CA HIS A 306 12.39 -2.50 22.69
C HIS A 306 13.38 -1.31 22.59
N PHE A 307 12.87 -0.07 22.59
CA PHE A 307 13.70 1.14 22.65
C PHE A 307 13.94 1.64 24.08
N GLY A 308 13.12 1.19 25.03
CA GLY A 308 13.19 1.55 26.44
C GLY A 308 12.56 2.91 26.76
N GLU A 309 12.11 3.08 28.01
CA GLU A 309 11.42 4.31 28.43
C GLU A 309 12.31 5.57 28.42
N SER A 310 13.63 5.43 28.52
CA SER A 310 14.56 6.55 28.38
C SER A 310 14.56 7.16 26.98
N TYR A 311 14.32 6.34 25.94
CA TYR A 311 14.13 6.79 24.58
C TYR A 311 12.78 7.51 24.46
N TRP A 312 11.68 6.84 24.82
CA TRP A 312 10.34 7.40 24.66
C TRP A 312 10.10 8.70 25.42
N LYS A 313 10.71 8.87 26.61
CA LYS A 313 10.64 10.13 27.38
C LYS A 313 11.10 11.35 26.60
N LYS A 314 11.95 11.18 25.58
CA LYS A 314 12.48 12.26 24.73
C LYS A 314 11.62 12.53 23.50
N THR A 315 10.57 11.74 23.25
CA THR A 315 9.76 11.81 22.04
C THR A 315 8.36 12.36 22.32
N LYS A 316 7.62 12.67 21.25
CA LYS A 316 6.20 13.06 21.34
C LYS A 316 5.29 11.95 21.90
N PHE A 317 5.81 10.73 22.06
CA PHE A 317 5.09 9.55 22.57
C PHE A 317 5.56 9.13 23.98
N HIS A 318 6.05 10.09 24.77
CA HIS A 318 6.55 9.86 26.13
C HIS A 318 5.53 9.22 27.07
N LYS A 319 4.24 9.54 26.94
CA LYS A 319 3.15 8.88 27.68
C LYS A 319 2.57 7.74 26.84
N PRO A 320 2.47 6.51 27.36
CA PRO A 320 1.71 5.46 26.70
C PRO A 320 0.22 5.85 26.66
N THR A 321 -0.47 5.37 25.65
CA THR A 321 -1.91 5.50 25.49
C THR A 321 -2.50 4.19 24.98
N TYR A 322 -3.82 4.08 24.98
CA TYR A 322 -4.54 2.85 24.69
C TYR A 322 -5.78 3.16 23.85
N TYR A 323 -6.12 2.25 22.94
CA TYR A 323 -7.15 2.52 21.95
C TYR A 323 -8.54 2.71 22.59
N GLU A 324 -8.88 1.99 23.67
CA GLU A 324 -10.17 2.14 24.34
C GLU A 324 -10.35 3.54 24.96
N VAL A 325 -9.27 4.07 25.53
CA VAL A 325 -9.25 5.40 26.15
C VAL A 325 -9.45 6.48 25.09
N GLU A 326 -8.74 6.40 23.98
CA GLU A 326 -8.85 7.41 22.91
C GLU A 326 -10.19 7.31 22.17
N LEU A 327 -10.73 6.10 21.95
CA LEU A 327 -12.07 5.92 21.40
C LEU A 327 -13.16 6.51 22.29
N GLN A 328 -13.04 6.34 23.61
CA GLN A 328 -14.00 6.91 24.55
C GLN A 328 -14.02 8.44 24.48
N LYS A 329 -12.87 9.09 24.36
CA LYS A 329 -12.78 10.55 24.17
C LYS A 329 -13.41 11.02 22.85
N LEU A 330 -13.17 10.30 21.75
CA LEU A 330 -13.80 10.62 20.46
C LEU A 330 -15.33 10.45 20.52
N LYS A 331 -15.79 9.42 21.24
CA LYS A 331 -17.22 9.17 21.45
C LYS A 331 -17.89 10.27 22.28
N GLU A 332 -17.24 10.77 23.33
CA GLU A 332 -17.72 11.90 24.12
C GLU A 332 -17.87 13.18 23.29
N LYS A 333 -17.08 13.31 22.22
CA LYS A 333 -17.16 14.41 21.24
C LYS A 333 -18.09 14.13 20.06
N ASN A 334 -18.79 13.00 20.03
CA ASN A 334 -19.64 12.57 18.92
C ASN A 334 -18.89 12.47 17.57
N ILE A 335 -17.61 12.12 17.58
CA ILE A 335 -16.83 11.92 16.35
C ILE A 335 -16.91 10.43 15.97
N PRO A 336 -17.54 10.09 14.84
CA PRO A 336 -17.63 8.71 14.39
C PRO A 336 -16.28 8.18 13.92
N VAL A 337 -15.99 6.93 14.27
CA VAL A 337 -14.82 6.18 13.80
C VAL A 337 -15.29 5.00 12.96
N HIS A 338 -14.98 5.04 11.66
CA HIS A 338 -15.34 4.01 10.70
C HIS A 338 -14.17 3.04 10.51
N GLY A 339 -14.24 1.86 11.13
CA GLY A 339 -13.20 0.83 11.03
C GLY A 339 -13.42 -0.11 9.85
N PHE A 340 -12.39 -0.26 9.02
CA PHE A 340 -12.32 -1.19 7.89
C PHE A 340 -11.15 -2.15 8.09
N TYR A 341 -11.48 -3.42 8.33
CA TYR A 341 -10.53 -4.51 8.42
C TYR A 341 -10.36 -5.15 7.03
N LEU A 342 -9.15 -5.10 6.48
CA LEU A 342 -8.85 -5.51 5.09
C LEU A 342 -7.97 -6.76 5.01
#